data_AF-A0A913YHX2-F1
#
_entry.id   AF-A0A913YHX2-F1
#
_cell.length_a   1.000
_cell.length_b   1.000
_cell.length_c   1.000
_cell.angle_alpha   90.00
_cell.angle_beta   90.00
_cell.angle_gamma   90.00
#
_symmetry.space_group_name_H-M   'P 1'
#
loop_
_entity.id
_entity.type
_entity.pdbx_description
1 polymer ?
#
loop_
_entity_poly.entity_id
_entity_poly.type
_entity_poly.pdbx_seq_one_letter_code
_entity_poly.pdbx_strand_id
1 'polypeptide(L)'
;YISLPPPFKSACGSRTLKTSKIYSRSKCVMECTTRKVIRQCGCRLLGLPDLPEYNGSKHCTPKEMFSCGIFDYPSSSEVKVSFLNALFKYFLTSDSSYSTDNPGRECDCPKTCTQIQHKIAQINVISLMSESFLRETFPFRETPNKDQEIRNLMTSF
;
A
#
# COMPACT_ATOMS: atom_id res chain seq x y z
N TYR A 1 0.44 -6.09 -20.29
CA TYR A 1 -0.95 -6.15 -20.79
C TYR A 1 -1.21 -4.94 -21.67
N ILE A 2 -1.96 -5.09 -22.78
CA ILE A 2 -2.32 -4.01 -23.70
C ILE A 2 -3.85 -3.88 -23.70
N SER A 3 -4.35 -2.67 -23.44
CA SER A 3 -5.77 -2.29 -23.49
C SER A 3 -6.02 -1.34 -24.65
N LEU A 4 -7.24 -1.37 -25.20
CA LEU A 4 -7.64 -0.54 -26.33
C LEU A 4 -8.46 0.67 -25.86
N PRO A 5 -8.37 1.82 -26.53
CA PRO A 5 -9.17 3.00 -26.20
C PRO A 5 -10.67 2.75 -26.48
N PRO A 6 -11.58 3.62 -26.03
CA PRO A 6 -12.99 3.56 -26.45
C PRO A 6 -13.11 3.49 -27.98
N PRO A 7 -14.06 2.70 -28.55
CA PRO A 7 -15.24 2.10 -27.91
C PRO A 7 -15.04 0.67 -27.39
N PHE A 8 -13.82 0.15 -27.32
CA PHE A 8 -13.57 -1.21 -26.83
C PHE A 8 -13.87 -1.34 -25.33
N LYS A 9 -14.33 -2.52 -24.87
CA LYS A 9 -14.67 -2.77 -23.46
C LYS A 9 -13.52 -2.51 -22.48
N SER A 10 -12.27 -2.63 -22.92
CA SER A 10 -11.09 -2.35 -22.08
C SER A 10 -10.87 -0.85 -21.82
N ALA A 11 -11.44 0.02 -22.67
CA ALA A 11 -11.53 1.47 -22.53
C ALA A 11 -10.36 2.11 -21.77
N CYS A 12 -9.17 2.03 -22.35
CA CYS A 12 -8.00 2.69 -21.80
C CYS A 12 -7.96 4.17 -22.13
N GLY A 13 -7.17 4.92 -21.36
CA GLY A 13 -6.99 6.34 -21.58
C GLY A 13 -5.83 6.90 -20.78
N SER A 14 -5.70 8.22 -20.87
CA SER A 14 -4.71 9.02 -20.18
C SER A 14 -5.32 10.38 -19.86
N ARG A 15 -4.77 11.07 -18.86
CA ARG A 15 -5.09 12.48 -18.60
C ARG A 15 -3.82 13.25 -18.32
N THR A 16 -3.88 14.55 -18.52
CA THR A 16 -2.79 15.46 -18.16
C THR A 16 -2.66 15.55 -16.65
N LEU A 17 -1.47 15.25 -16.14
CA LEU A 17 -1.12 15.40 -14.73
C LEU A 17 -0.44 16.75 -14.50
N LYS A 18 -0.61 17.32 -13.31
CA LYS A 18 0.03 18.59 -12.93
C LYS A 18 1.45 18.39 -12.40
N THR A 19 1.72 17.22 -11.86
CA THR A 19 2.96 16.87 -11.15
C THR A 19 3.97 16.17 -12.03
N SER A 20 3.55 15.65 -13.19
CA SER A 20 4.43 14.87 -14.06
C SER A 20 3.98 14.91 -15.51
N LYS A 21 4.96 14.80 -16.41
CA LYS A 21 4.71 14.76 -17.87
C LYS A 21 4.17 13.40 -18.34
N ILE A 22 4.46 12.33 -17.60
CA ILE A 22 4.11 10.96 -17.97
C ILE A 22 3.00 10.45 -17.07
N TYR A 23 1.86 10.15 -17.70
CA TYR A 23 0.70 9.58 -17.03
C TYR A 23 0.99 8.17 -16.50
N SER A 24 0.60 7.93 -15.25
CA SER A 24 0.33 6.60 -14.74
C SER A 24 -0.92 6.65 -13.88
N ARG A 25 -1.63 5.53 -13.79
CA ARG A 25 -2.82 5.44 -12.94
C ARG A 25 -2.50 5.70 -11.47
N SER A 26 -1.32 5.27 -11.00
CA SER A 26 -0.87 5.53 -9.62
C SER A 26 -0.67 7.02 -9.36
N LYS A 27 0.03 7.74 -10.24
CA LYS A 27 0.24 9.20 -10.11
C LYS A 27 -1.08 9.96 -10.17
N CYS A 28 -1.99 9.52 -11.03
CA CYS A 28 -3.34 10.07 -11.15
C CYS A 28 -4.09 10.03 -9.82
N VAL A 29 -4.10 8.85 -9.18
CA VAL A 29 -4.73 8.63 -7.87
C VAL A 29 -4.02 9.46 -6.80
N MET A 30 -2.68 9.49 -6.78
CA MET A 30 -1.91 10.28 -5.82
C MET A 30 -2.25 11.77 -5.89
N GLU A 31 -2.33 12.37 -7.08
CA GLU A 31 -2.74 13.78 -7.19
C GLU A 31 -4.18 14.01 -6.69
N CYS A 32 -5.09 13.09 -6.96
CA CYS A 32 -6.47 13.17 -6.49
C CYS A 32 -6.53 13.11 -4.96
N THR A 33 -5.82 12.14 -4.36
CA THR A 33 -5.69 12.01 -2.91
C THR A 33 -5.09 13.26 -2.29
N THR A 34 -4.03 13.82 -2.88
CA THR A 34 -3.45 15.09 -2.42
C THR A 34 -4.50 16.20 -2.42
N ARG A 35 -5.28 16.36 -3.50
CA ARG A 35 -6.35 17.39 -3.55
C ARG A 35 -7.38 17.16 -2.44
N LYS A 36 -7.80 15.92 -2.23
CA LYS A 36 -8.79 15.56 -1.20
C LYS A 36 -8.28 15.90 0.20
N VAL A 37 -7.04 15.50 0.51
CA VAL A 37 -6.40 15.76 1.80
C VAL A 37 -6.20 17.25 2.04
N ILE A 38 -5.68 18.00 1.06
CA ILE A 38 -5.48 19.45 1.22
C ILE A 38 -6.82 20.16 1.41
N ARG A 39 -7.88 19.77 0.66
CA ARG A 39 -9.22 20.35 0.81
C ARG A 39 -9.86 20.03 2.17
N GLN A 40 -9.64 18.83 2.69
CA GLN A 40 -10.25 18.38 3.94
C GLN A 40 -9.47 18.85 5.17
N CYS A 41 -8.14 18.78 5.13
CA CYS A 41 -7.26 19.00 6.28
C CYS A 41 -6.54 20.35 6.25
N GLY A 42 -6.54 21.06 5.12
CA GLY A 42 -5.78 22.31 4.94
C GLY A 42 -4.26 22.13 4.98
N CYS A 43 -3.77 20.89 4.91
CA CYS A 43 -2.35 20.56 5.00
C CYS A 43 -2.00 19.43 4.02
N ARG A 44 -0.72 19.28 3.69
CA ARG A 44 -0.22 18.26 2.78
C ARG A 44 0.49 17.13 3.55
N LEU A 45 0.20 15.88 3.19
CA LEU A 45 0.91 14.74 3.75
C LEU A 45 2.30 14.56 3.16
N LEU A 46 3.22 14.04 3.97
CA LEU A 46 4.53 13.59 3.50
C LEU A 46 4.38 12.41 2.54
N GLY A 47 5.16 12.39 1.46
CA GLY A 47 5.10 11.35 0.43
C GLY A 47 4.00 11.56 -0.63
N LEU A 48 3.12 12.54 -0.46
CA LEU A 48 2.19 12.98 -1.51
C LEU A 48 2.84 14.02 -2.44
N PRO A 49 2.46 14.05 -3.72
CA PRO A 49 3.06 14.97 -4.67
C PRO A 49 2.69 16.43 -4.38
N ASP A 50 3.59 17.35 -4.75
CA ASP A 50 3.35 18.78 -4.67
C ASP A 50 2.49 19.26 -5.83
N LEU A 51 1.33 19.85 -5.53
CA LEU A 51 0.42 20.36 -6.54
C LEU A 51 0.64 21.86 -6.72
N PRO A 52 0.87 22.34 -7.96
CA PRO A 52 1.18 23.75 -8.20
C PRO A 52 0.06 24.70 -7.78
N GLU A 53 -1.19 24.22 -7.79
CA GLU A 53 -2.38 24.97 -7.33
C GLU A 53 -2.44 25.15 -5.80
N TYR A 54 -1.62 24.40 -5.06
CA TYR A 54 -1.50 24.47 -3.59
C TYR A 54 -0.06 24.77 -3.16
N ASN A 55 0.72 25.42 -4.04
CA ASN A 55 2.09 25.83 -3.72
C ASN A 55 2.12 26.62 -2.41
N GLY A 56 2.95 26.16 -1.46
CA GLY A 56 3.06 26.76 -0.13
C GLY A 56 2.14 26.13 0.93
N SER A 57 1.37 25.09 0.61
CA SER A 57 0.65 24.32 1.62
C SER A 57 1.65 23.72 2.63
N LYS A 58 1.44 24.00 3.92
CA LYS A 58 2.25 23.40 4.99
C LYS A 58 2.07 21.88 5.04
N HIS A 59 3.10 21.18 5.50
CA HIS A 59 2.96 19.76 5.80
C HIS A 59 2.08 19.57 7.03
N CYS A 60 1.29 18.50 7.05
CA CYS A 60 0.49 18.14 8.21
C CYS A 60 1.40 17.76 9.38
N THR A 61 1.14 18.36 10.54
CA THR A 61 1.66 17.89 11.82
C THR A 61 0.95 16.60 12.24
N PRO A 62 1.56 15.76 13.09
CA PRO A 62 0.90 14.55 13.58
C PRO A 62 -0.48 14.81 14.18
N LYS A 63 -0.64 15.90 14.95
CA LYS A 63 -1.93 16.30 15.54
C LYS A 63 -2.98 16.59 14.47
N GLU A 64 -2.62 17.34 13.42
CA GLU A 64 -3.52 17.63 12.29
C GLU A 64 -3.94 16.35 11.56
N MET A 65 -3.02 15.41 11.38
CA MET A 65 -3.32 14.12 10.72
C MET A 65 -4.36 13.31 11.49
N PHE A 66 -4.25 13.22 12.83
CA PHE A 66 -5.26 12.56 13.66
C PHE A 66 -6.59 13.31 13.67
N SER A 67 -6.56 14.63 13.88
CA SER A 67 -7.79 15.43 13.94
C SER A 67 -8.57 15.44 12.62
N CYS A 68 -7.88 15.31 11.49
CA CYS A 68 -8.51 15.27 10.17
C CYS A 68 -9.01 13.87 9.78
N GLY A 69 -8.79 12.87 10.63
CA GLY A 69 -9.22 11.50 10.34
C GLY A 69 -8.44 10.86 9.18
N ILE A 70 -7.22 11.32 8.88
CA ILE A 70 -6.33 10.65 7.91
C ILE A 70 -6.03 9.21 8.37
N PHE A 71 -6.04 9.02 9.69
CA PHE A 71 -5.89 7.72 10.37
C PHE A 71 -7.20 7.21 10.98
N ASP A 72 -8.35 7.85 10.73
CA ASP A 72 -9.63 7.33 11.22
C ASP A 72 -9.99 6.09 10.40
N TYR A 73 -9.69 4.94 10.98
CA TYR A 73 -10.40 3.72 10.64
C TYR A 73 -11.80 3.80 11.26
N PRO A 74 -12.85 3.23 10.62
CA PRO A 74 -14.10 2.93 11.29
C PRO A 74 -13.81 1.88 12.38
N SER A 75 -13.35 2.36 13.53
CA SER A 75 -13.25 1.57 14.74
C SER A 75 -14.57 1.79 15.47
N SER A 76 -15.54 0.93 15.16
CA SER A 76 -16.45 0.51 16.22
C SER A 76 -15.58 0.04 17.38
N SER A 77 -15.74 0.67 18.55
CA SER A 77 -15.06 0.45 19.83
C SER A 77 -13.80 1.28 20.10
N GLU A 78 -13.91 2.04 21.19
CA GLU A 78 -12.91 2.87 21.85
C GLU A 78 -11.67 2.03 22.23
N VAL A 79 -10.61 2.09 21.41
CA VAL A 79 -9.28 1.60 21.82
C VAL A 79 -8.29 2.72 21.58
N LYS A 80 -7.62 3.19 22.64
CA LYS A 80 -6.50 4.14 22.55
C LYS A 80 -5.37 3.48 21.74
N VAL A 81 -5.39 3.66 20.43
CA VAL A 81 -4.31 3.18 19.57
C VAL A 81 -3.09 4.05 19.84
N SER A 82 -2.06 3.45 20.46
CA SER A 82 -0.77 4.09 20.69
C SER A 82 -0.20 4.62 19.36
N PHE A 83 0.38 5.83 19.40
CA PHE A 83 1.01 6.49 18.25
C PHE A 83 1.92 5.55 17.45
N LEU A 84 2.69 4.72 18.17
CA LEU A 84 3.59 3.75 17.55
C LEU A 84 2.84 2.70 16.74
N ASN A 85 1.71 2.17 17.22
CA ASN A 85 0.96 1.13 16.51
C ASN A 85 0.25 1.68 15.26
N ALA A 86 -0.24 2.92 15.31
CA ALA A 86 -0.81 3.60 14.15
C ALA A 86 0.27 3.88 13.08
N LEU A 87 1.44 4.36 13.51
CA LEU A 87 2.59 4.62 12.63
C LEU A 87 3.10 3.31 12.00
N PHE A 88 3.32 2.28 12.81
CA PHE A 88 3.84 0.98 12.36
C PHE A 88 2.89 0.32 11.36
N LYS A 89 1.58 0.40 11.61
CA LYS A 89 0.58 -0.15 10.69
C LYS A 89 0.57 0.63 9.37
N TYR A 90 0.59 1.97 9.38
CA TYR A 90 0.67 2.77 8.15
C TYR A 90 1.94 2.49 7.33
N PHE A 91 3.09 2.34 7.98
CA PHE A 91 4.34 1.99 7.31
C PHE A 91 4.35 0.55 6.74
N LEU A 92 3.68 -0.40 7.39
CA LEU A 92 3.58 -1.78 6.91
C LEU A 92 2.46 -1.95 5.86
N THR A 93 1.40 -1.15 5.92
CA THR A 93 0.27 -1.19 4.97
C THR A 93 0.38 -0.17 3.84
N SER A 94 1.54 0.50 3.70
CA SER A 94 1.82 1.40 2.58
C SER A 94 1.79 0.70 1.21
N ASP A 95 1.76 -0.64 1.21
CA ASP A 95 1.23 -1.40 0.08
C ASP A 95 -0.31 -1.29 0.06
N SER A 96 -0.80 -0.20 -0.54
CA SER A 96 -2.08 -0.19 -1.25
C SER A 96 -3.37 -0.49 -0.46
N SER A 97 -3.49 -0.17 0.84
CA SER A 97 -4.78 -0.30 1.54
C SER A 97 -5.36 1.02 2.06
N TYR A 98 -5.55 1.98 1.15
CA TYR A 98 -6.60 2.98 1.33
C TYR A 98 -7.94 2.38 0.89
N SER A 99 -8.74 2.03 1.89
CA SER A 99 -10.21 1.90 1.93
C SER A 99 -10.92 1.08 0.84
N THR A 100 -12.01 0.45 1.24
CA THR A 100 -12.81 -0.58 0.58
C THR A 100 -13.57 -0.16 -0.69
N ASP A 101 -13.22 0.97 -1.32
CA ASP A 101 -13.83 1.45 -2.56
C ASP A 101 -12.77 1.75 -3.60
N ASN A 102 -12.92 1.24 -4.82
CA ASN A 102 -12.00 1.43 -5.95
C ASN A 102 -11.58 2.92 -6.09
N PRO A 103 -10.40 3.36 -5.61
CA PRO A 103 -10.07 4.79 -5.55
C PRO A 103 -9.87 5.38 -6.95
N GLY A 104 -9.63 4.52 -7.95
CA GLY A 104 -9.55 4.93 -9.35
C GLY A 104 -10.89 5.34 -9.96
N ARG A 105 -12.04 4.94 -9.39
CA ARG A 105 -13.38 5.37 -9.86
C ARG A 105 -13.78 6.71 -9.25
N GLU A 106 -13.51 6.94 -7.96
CA GLU A 106 -13.79 8.23 -7.31
C GLU A 106 -12.97 9.38 -7.92
N CYS A 107 -11.76 9.07 -8.41
CA CYS A 107 -10.83 10.05 -8.95
C CYS A 107 -10.82 10.18 -10.48
N ASP A 108 -11.76 9.53 -11.20
CA ASP A 108 -11.82 9.47 -12.67
C ASP A 108 -10.44 9.20 -13.31
N CYS A 109 -9.75 8.19 -12.80
CA CYS A 109 -8.41 7.83 -13.24
C CYS A 109 -8.44 6.68 -14.26
N PRO A 110 -8.32 6.97 -15.57
CA PRO A 110 -8.44 5.96 -16.62
C PRO A 110 -7.32 4.91 -16.50
N LYS A 111 -7.63 3.68 -16.92
CA LYS A 111 -6.61 2.62 -17.01
C LYS A 111 -5.65 2.95 -18.16
N THR A 112 -4.35 2.73 -17.95
CA THR A 112 -3.34 2.96 -18.99
C THR A 112 -3.49 1.93 -20.11
N CYS A 113 -3.24 2.35 -21.36
CA CYS A 113 -3.33 1.46 -22.52
C CYS A 113 -2.21 0.42 -22.54
N THR A 114 -1.05 0.78 -22.00
CA THR A 114 0.08 -0.12 -21.80
C THR A 114 0.37 -0.23 -20.31
N GLN A 115 0.52 -1.46 -19.84
CA GLN A 115 1.01 -1.73 -18.48
C GLN A 115 2.16 -2.71 -18.57
N ILE A 116 3.35 -2.23 -18.21
CA ILE A 116 4.53 -3.05 -17.96
C ILE A 116 4.36 -3.61 -16.55
N GLN A 117 4.19 -4.92 -16.45
CA GLN A 117 4.15 -5.60 -15.16
C GLN A 117 5.51 -6.26 -14.95
N HIS A 118 6.25 -5.80 -13.95
CA HIS A 118 7.42 -6.50 -13.48
C HIS A 118 6.94 -7.65 -12.59
N LYS A 119 7.33 -8.88 -12.92
CA LYS A 119 7.23 -9.97 -11.95
C LYS A 119 8.17 -9.59 -10.81
N ILE A 120 7.65 -9.49 -9.59
CA ILE A 120 8.48 -9.29 -8.40
C ILE A 120 9.53 -10.41 -8.43
N ALA A 121 10.81 -10.05 -8.38
CA ALA A 121 11.86 -11.04 -8.25
C ALA A 121 11.56 -11.87 -7.00
N GLN A 122 11.51 -13.18 -7.12
CA GLN A 122 11.34 -14.06 -5.96
C GLN A 122 12.62 -13.95 -5.12
N ILE A 123 12.63 -13.01 -4.18
CA ILE A 123 13.72 -12.85 -3.23
C ILE A 123 13.51 -13.92 -2.16
N ASN A 124 14.36 -14.93 -2.15
CA ASN A 124 14.38 -15.90 -1.06
C ASN A 124 15.01 -15.24 0.17
N VAL A 125 14.15 -14.75 1.06
CA VAL A 125 14.57 -14.05 2.29
C VAL A 125 15.29 -15.00 3.25
N ILE A 126 14.97 -16.29 3.20
CA ILE A 126 15.57 -17.32 4.05
C ILE A 126 17.06 -17.48 3.73
N SER A 127 17.46 -17.34 2.47
CA SER A 127 18.89 -17.40 2.09
C SER A 127 19.70 -16.17 2.47
N LEU A 128 19.05 -15.08 2.89
CA LEU A 128 19.73 -13.82 3.27
C LEU A 128 19.91 -13.69 4.79
N MET A 129 19.30 -14.59 5.57
CA MET A 129 19.36 -14.56 7.04
C MET A 129 20.38 -15.57 7.54
N SER A 130 21.22 -15.16 8.49
CA SER A 130 22.10 -16.09 9.20
C SER A 130 21.28 -17.02 10.11
N GLU A 131 21.79 -18.23 10.37
CA GLU A 131 21.14 -19.18 11.28
C GLU A 131 20.93 -18.58 12.69
N SER A 132 21.88 -17.75 13.14
CA SER A 132 21.78 -17.04 14.42
C SER A 132 20.57 -16.11 14.46
N PHE A 133 20.34 -15.35 13.39
CA PHE A 133 19.20 -14.42 13.30
C PHE A 133 17.86 -15.17 13.25
N LEU A 134 17.80 -16.32 12.56
CA LEU A 134 16.60 -17.15 12.51
C LEU A 134 16.25 -17.76 13.87
N ARG A 135 17.24 -18.22 14.65
CA ARG A 135 17.01 -18.76 16.00
C ARG A 135 16.48 -17.72 16.98
N GLU A 136 16.95 -16.47 16.88
CA GLU A 136 16.50 -15.38 17.75
C GLU A 136 15.10 -14.88 17.37
N THR A 137 14.79 -14.81 16.07
CA THR A 137 13.52 -14.27 15.57
C THR A 137 12.39 -15.31 15.64
N PHE A 138 12.70 -16.58 15.42
CA PHE A 138 11.77 -17.70 15.49
C PHE A 138 12.30 -18.73 16.49
N PRO A 139 12.06 -18.56 17.80
CA PRO A 139 12.36 -19.61 18.76
C PRO A 139 11.46 -20.81 18.44
N PHE A 140 12.01 -21.77 17.69
CA PHE A 140 11.39 -23.07 17.50
C PHE A 140 11.19 -23.68 18.88
N ARG A 141 9.94 -23.74 19.32
CA ARG A 141 9.55 -24.55 20.48
C ARG A 141 9.75 -25.99 20.04
N GLU A 142 10.89 -26.58 20.36
CA GLU A 142 11.08 -28.03 20.26
C GLU A 142 10.03 -28.69 21.16
N THR A 143 8.93 -29.14 20.56
CA THR A 143 8.14 -30.20 21.18
C THR A 143 8.94 -31.49 21.01
N PRO A 144 9.29 -32.20 22.08
CA PRO A 144 10.01 -33.45 21.94
C PRO A 144 9.07 -34.48 21.31
N ASN A 145 9.66 -35.34 20.47
CA ASN A 145 9.17 -36.65 20.08
C ASN A 145 8.33 -36.73 18.78
N LYS A 146 9.01 -36.90 17.63
CA LYS A 146 8.42 -37.39 16.36
C LYS A 146 9.36 -38.30 15.54
N ASP A 147 10.13 -39.17 16.21
CA ASP A 147 10.88 -40.25 15.51
C ASP A 147 10.00 -41.44 15.06
N GLN A 148 8.68 -41.34 15.23
CA GLN A 148 7.74 -42.43 14.90
C GLN A 148 6.94 -42.22 13.59
N GLU A 149 6.91 -41.01 13.02
CA GLU A 149 5.99 -40.70 11.91
C GLU A 149 6.63 -40.79 10.50
N ILE A 150 7.97 -40.86 10.41
CA ILE A 150 8.70 -40.93 9.12
C ILE A 150 8.75 -42.36 8.54
N ARG A 151 8.46 -43.41 9.32
CA ARG A 151 8.48 -44.80 8.83
C ARG A 151 7.20 -45.29 8.16
N ASN A 152 6.07 -44.60 8.32
CA ASN A 152 4.78 -45.04 7.77
C ASN A 152 4.36 -44.34 6.46
N LEU A 153 5.17 -43.40 5.95
CA LEU A 153 4.91 -42.71 4.68
C LEU A 153 5.76 -43.22 3.51
N MET A 154 6.67 -44.17 3.72
CA MET A 154 7.51 -44.78 2.66
C MET A 154 7.10 -46.21 2.25
N THR A 155 5.94 -46.71 2.71
CA THR A 155 5.41 -48.04 2.32
C THR A 155 4.01 -47.96 1.68
N SER A 156 3.56 -46.77 1.30
CA SER A 156 2.31 -46.60 0.56
C SER A 156 2.39 -45.40 -0.36
N PHE A 157 3.32 -45.43 -1.32
CA PHE A 157 3.19 -44.94 -2.71
C PHE A 157 4.43 -45.35 -3.50
#